data_AF-A0A6P5NNS1-F1
#
_entry.id   AF-A0A6P5NNS1-F1
#
_cell.length_a   1.000
_cell.length_b   1.000
_cell.length_c   1.000
_cell.angle_alpha   90.00
_cell.angle_beta   90.00
_cell.angle_gamma   90.00
#
_symmetry.space_group_name_H-M   'P 1'
#
loop_
_entity.id
_entity.type
_entity.pdbx_description
1 polymer ?
#
loop_
_entity_poly.entity_id
_entity_poly.type
_entity_poly.pdbx_seq_one_letter_code
_entity_poly.pdbx_strand_id
1 'polypeptide(L)'
;MSVTDQHKTHQTFGGKIVVLRGDFRQILPVIPKGSRHDILASAINSSHLWLFCKVLKLHTNIRLLMSSSNQDDGEMKIFANWILDVGNGNIGSVVGDELEVKIPNDLLITTTDDPLSHLVDFAYPNLLQNILDYRDGKRVFEPDTTCQADENEDVKQEWFTPEFLNDIKCSGLLNHKLTLKPGVAVMLLRNIDQTSGLCNGTRLIVNILDSNVIGAAVVTGRNIGNKVYIPRMNLILQIQDCHLSSNGDNFH
;
A
#
# COMPACT_ATOMS: atom_id res chain seq x y z
N MET A 1 -19.54 1.26 -32.15
CA MET A 1 -20.49 0.20 -31.74
C MET A 1 -19.86 -1.14 -32.05
N SER A 2 -19.42 -1.89 -31.03
CA SER A 2 -18.95 -3.26 -31.21
C SER A 2 -20.17 -4.16 -31.41
N VAL A 3 -20.17 -4.95 -32.49
CA VAL A 3 -21.20 -5.96 -32.75
C VAL A 3 -21.17 -6.98 -31.61
N THR A 4 -22.18 -6.96 -30.73
CA THR A 4 -22.35 -7.96 -29.69
C THR A 4 -22.83 -9.25 -30.35
N ASP A 5 -21.92 -10.19 -30.50
CA ASP A 5 -22.20 -11.55 -30.97
C ASP A 5 -23.19 -12.22 -29.99
N GLN A 6 -24.47 -12.26 -30.38
CA GLN A 6 -25.59 -12.72 -29.54
C GLN A 6 -25.43 -14.18 -29.07
N HIS A 7 -24.55 -14.96 -29.69
CA HIS A 7 -24.26 -16.35 -29.31
C HIS A 7 -23.33 -16.49 -28.10
N LYS A 8 -22.70 -15.41 -27.62
CA LYS A 8 -21.77 -15.44 -26.47
C LYS A 8 -22.39 -14.99 -25.15
N THR A 9 -23.64 -14.58 -25.14
CA THR A 9 -24.36 -14.06 -23.96
C THR A 9 -24.51 -15.09 -22.84
N HIS A 10 -24.57 -16.38 -23.20
CA HIS A 10 -24.69 -17.49 -22.25
C HIS A 10 -23.34 -18.06 -21.77
N GLN A 11 -22.22 -17.61 -22.35
CA GLN A 11 -20.90 -18.04 -21.93
C GLN A 11 -20.37 -17.12 -20.82
N THR A 12 -19.74 -17.69 -19.79
CA THR A 12 -19.07 -16.92 -18.74
C THR A 12 -18.08 -15.92 -19.37
N PHE A 13 -18.15 -14.66 -18.91
CA PHE A 13 -17.36 -13.54 -19.43
C PHE A 13 -17.45 -13.33 -20.96
N GLY A 14 -18.56 -13.72 -21.60
CA GLY A 14 -18.74 -13.56 -23.04
C GLY A 14 -17.78 -14.40 -23.89
N GLY A 15 -17.35 -15.55 -23.37
CA GLY A 15 -16.39 -16.45 -24.01
C GLY A 15 -14.94 -15.98 -23.90
N LYS A 16 -14.65 -14.96 -23.09
CA LYS A 16 -13.28 -14.50 -22.82
C LYS A 16 -12.59 -15.43 -21.84
N ILE A 17 -11.31 -15.70 -22.10
CA ILE A 17 -10.44 -16.35 -21.13
C ILE A 17 -10.10 -15.31 -20.06
N VAL A 18 -10.49 -15.58 -18.82
CA VAL A 18 -10.17 -14.74 -17.66
C VAL A 18 -9.15 -15.47 -16.80
N VAL A 19 -8.04 -14.80 -16.50
CA VAL A 19 -7.01 -15.29 -15.58
C VAL A 19 -7.08 -14.47 -14.31
N LEU A 20 -7.46 -15.11 -13.21
CA LEU A 20 -7.46 -14.51 -11.88
C LEU A 20 -6.14 -14.87 -11.18
N ARG A 21 -5.52 -13.89 -10.54
CA ARG A 21 -4.30 -14.08 -9.75
C ARG A 21 -4.49 -13.43 -8.39
N GLY A 22 -4.13 -14.14 -7.33
CA GLY A 22 -4.19 -13.65 -5.96
C GLY A 22 -3.51 -14.62 -5.01
N ASP A 23 -3.52 -14.28 -3.73
CA ASP A 23 -3.08 -15.14 -2.64
C ASP A 23 -4.21 -15.22 -1.62
N PHE A 24 -4.80 -16.42 -1.45
CA PHE A 24 -5.91 -16.65 -0.53
C PHE A 24 -5.54 -16.55 0.95
N ARG A 25 -4.25 -16.38 1.25
CA ARG A 25 -3.74 -16.09 2.60
C ARG A 25 -3.72 -14.58 2.89
N GLN A 26 -4.11 -13.74 1.93
CA GLN A 26 -4.33 -12.32 2.17
C GLN A 26 -5.64 -12.09 2.92
N ILE A 27 -5.77 -10.90 3.50
CA ILE A 27 -6.98 -10.50 4.21
C ILE A 27 -8.21 -10.61 3.30
N LEU A 28 -9.34 -11.02 3.89
CA LEU A 28 -10.63 -11.07 3.19
C LEU A 28 -11.04 -9.67 2.72
N PRO A 29 -11.91 -9.57 1.69
CA PRO A 29 -12.43 -8.28 1.26
C PRO A 29 -13.06 -7.51 2.43
N VAL A 30 -12.71 -6.24 2.56
CA VAL A 30 -13.28 -5.38 3.60
C VAL A 30 -14.64 -4.88 3.13
N ILE A 31 -15.71 -5.32 3.80
CA ILE A 31 -17.07 -4.80 3.61
C ILE A 31 -17.39 -3.85 4.78
N PRO A 32 -17.39 -2.52 4.57
CA PRO A 32 -17.66 -1.57 5.64
C PRO A 32 -19.02 -1.83 6.27
N LYS A 33 -19.05 -1.96 7.61
CA LYS A 33 -20.26 -2.31 8.38
C LYS A 33 -20.89 -3.66 8.02
N GLY A 34 -20.20 -4.51 7.24
CA GLY A 34 -20.65 -5.84 6.88
C GLY A 34 -20.46 -6.84 8.02
N SER A 35 -21.33 -7.83 8.08
CA SER A 35 -21.18 -8.98 8.96
C SER A 35 -20.07 -9.93 8.46
N ARG A 36 -19.66 -10.89 9.31
CA ARG A 36 -18.76 -11.97 8.90
C ARG A 36 -19.29 -12.75 7.70
N HIS A 37 -20.62 -12.93 7.62
CA HIS A 37 -21.25 -13.60 6.49
C HIS A 37 -21.09 -12.80 5.20
N ASP A 38 -21.32 -11.48 5.24
CA ASP A 38 -21.19 -10.60 4.08
C ASP A 38 -19.76 -10.60 3.54
N ILE A 39 -18.77 -10.57 4.45
CA ILE A 39 -17.35 -10.64 4.11
C ILE A 39 -17.04 -11.96 3.39
N LEU A 40 -17.49 -13.10 3.92
CA LEU A 40 -17.26 -14.41 3.31
C LEU A 40 -17.99 -14.57 1.98
N ALA A 41 -19.23 -14.08 1.87
CA ALA A 41 -20.02 -14.12 0.64
C ALA A 41 -19.41 -13.27 -0.48
N SER A 42 -18.66 -12.22 -0.14
CA SER A 42 -17.94 -11.38 -1.10
C SER A 42 -16.68 -12.03 -1.69
N ALA A 43 -16.16 -13.08 -1.05
CA ALA A 43 -14.97 -13.78 -1.52
C ALA A 43 -15.27 -14.55 -2.82
N ILE A 44 -14.33 -14.54 -3.77
CA ILE A 44 -14.53 -15.13 -5.09
C ILE A 44 -14.85 -16.63 -5.05
N ASN A 45 -14.34 -17.34 -4.03
CA ASN A 45 -14.60 -18.76 -3.83
C ASN A 45 -16.02 -19.07 -3.32
N SER A 46 -16.76 -18.05 -2.87
CA SER A 46 -18.19 -18.13 -2.54
C SER A 46 -19.10 -17.82 -3.75
N SER A 47 -18.53 -17.31 -4.85
CA SER A 47 -19.28 -16.98 -6.06
C SER A 47 -19.66 -18.23 -6.86
N HIS A 48 -20.82 -18.20 -7.53
CA HIS A 48 -21.20 -19.24 -8.50
C HIS A 48 -20.17 -19.37 -9.64
N LEU A 49 -19.39 -18.31 -9.92
CA LEU A 49 -18.34 -18.32 -10.95
C LEU A 49 -17.16 -19.23 -10.57
N TRP A 50 -16.99 -19.53 -9.29
CA TRP A 50 -15.92 -20.39 -8.81
C TRP A 50 -16.00 -21.81 -9.40
N LEU A 51 -17.21 -22.29 -9.68
CA LEU A 51 -17.45 -23.60 -10.32
C LEU A 51 -16.81 -23.72 -11.70
N PHE A 52 -16.58 -22.60 -12.38
CA PHE A 52 -15.94 -22.56 -13.70
C PHE A 52 -14.43 -22.27 -13.61
N CYS A 53 -13.89 -22.06 -12.41
CA CYS A 53 -12.49 -21.71 -12.20
C CYS A 53 -11.62 -22.97 -12.11
N LYS A 54 -10.52 -23.00 -12.87
CA LYS A 54 -9.45 -23.97 -12.68
C LYS A 54 -8.37 -23.36 -11.79
N VAL A 55 -8.17 -23.94 -10.61
CA VAL A 55 -7.16 -23.46 -9.66
C VAL A 55 -5.78 -24.00 -10.03
N LEU A 56 -4.83 -23.10 -10.23
CA LEU A 56 -3.41 -23.41 -10.44
C LEU A 56 -2.60 -22.79 -9.30
N LYS A 57 -1.76 -23.60 -8.64
CA LYS A 57 -0.96 -23.18 -7.50
C LYS A 57 0.51 -22.97 -7.91
N LEU A 58 1.06 -21.81 -7.58
CA LEU A 58 2.49 -21.53 -7.71
C LEU A 58 3.17 -21.84 -6.37
N HIS A 59 4.16 -22.74 -6.39
CA HIS A 59 4.86 -23.19 -5.17
C HIS A 59 6.23 -22.53 -4.99
N THR A 60 6.81 -21.99 -6.06
CA THR A 60 8.15 -21.39 -6.04
C THR A 60 8.07 -19.91 -5.71
N ASN A 61 8.58 -19.52 -4.55
CA ASN A 61 8.73 -18.11 -4.19
C ASN A 61 10.02 -17.54 -4.79
N ILE A 62 9.89 -16.85 -5.93
CA ILE A 62 11.01 -16.24 -6.63
C ILE A 62 11.68 -15.09 -5.86
N ARG A 63 11.05 -14.51 -4.84
CA ARG A 63 11.67 -13.45 -4.01
C ARG A 63 12.82 -13.99 -3.16
N LEU A 64 12.80 -15.28 -2.84
CA LEU A 64 13.84 -15.94 -2.05
C LEU A 64 15.02 -16.42 -2.91
N LEU A 65 14.84 -16.53 -4.22
CA LEU A 65 15.85 -17.08 -5.14
C LEU A 65 16.93 -16.07 -5.56
N MET A 66 16.72 -14.76 -5.33
CA MET A 66 17.65 -13.70 -5.77
C MET A 66 18.63 -13.22 -4.71
N SER A 67 18.55 -13.74 -3.48
CA SER A 67 19.44 -13.37 -2.37
C SER A 67 20.64 -14.32 -2.29
N SER A 68 21.40 -14.48 -3.37
CA SER A 68 22.50 -15.47 -3.41
C SER A 68 23.82 -14.89 -2.88
N SER A 69 24.07 -15.09 -1.58
CA SER A 69 25.42 -15.29 -1.04
C SER A 69 25.37 -16.41 0.01
N ASN A 70 26.17 -17.46 -0.21
CA ASN A 70 26.03 -18.85 0.26
C ASN A 70 25.87 -19.15 1.77
N GLN A 71 25.68 -18.17 2.66
CA GLN A 71 25.38 -18.40 4.09
C GLN A 71 23.96 -17.98 4.52
N ASP A 72 23.28 -17.12 3.75
CA ASP A 72 21.96 -16.54 4.10
C ASP A 72 20.77 -17.43 3.65
N ASP A 73 21.02 -18.37 2.73
CA ASP A 73 19.98 -19.20 2.11
C ASP A 73 19.23 -20.11 3.10
N GLY A 74 19.89 -20.53 4.18
CA GLY A 74 19.34 -21.46 5.18
C GLY A 74 18.27 -20.81 6.06
N GLU A 75 18.61 -19.68 6.69
CA GLU A 75 17.70 -18.94 7.58
C GLU A 75 16.53 -18.35 6.81
N MET A 76 16.78 -17.78 5.64
CA MET A 76 15.73 -17.25 4.77
C MET A 76 14.70 -18.32 4.39
N LYS A 77 15.14 -19.56 4.14
CA LYS A 77 14.26 -20.69 3.84
C LYS A 77 13.45 -21.14 5.07
N ILE A 78 14.06 -21.12 6.25
CA ILE A 78 13.36 -21.42 7.52
C ILE A 78 12.26 -20.39 7.76
N PHE A 79 12.58 -19.10 7.67
CA PHE A 79 11.61 -18.02 7.82
C PHE A 79 10.48 -18.10 6.79
N ALA A 80 10.82 -18.37 5.52
CA ALA A 80 9.83 -18.52 4.47
C ALA A 80 8.87 -19.69 4.72
N ASN A 81 9.40 -20.85 5.14
CA ASN A 81 8.57 -21.99 5.50
C ASN A 81 7.67 -21.69 6.70
N TRP A 82 8.21 -21.01 7.73
CA TRP A 82 7.42 -20.61 8.88
C TRP A 82 6.23 -19.71 8.49
N ILE A 83 6.44 -18.68 7.65
CA ILE A 83 5.34 -17.82 7.15
C ILE A 83 4.31 -18.63 6.35
N LEU A 84 4.76 -19.60 5.54
CA LEU A 84 3.85 -20.47 4.79
C LEU A 84 3.01 -21.33 5.74
N ASP A 85 3.61 -21.87 6.79
CA ASP A 85 2.92 -22.69 7.77
C ASP A 85 1.90 -21.86 8.57
N VAL A 86 2.22 -20.61 8.93
CA VAL A 86 1.23 -19.68 9.51
C VAL A 86 0.05 -19.49 8.56
N GLY A 87 0.32 -19.14 7.30
CA GLY A 87 -0.74 -18.84 6.32
C GLY A 87 -1.58 -20.05 5.94
N ASN A 88 -1.03 -21.27 6.04
CA ASN A 88 -1.76 -22.51 5.79
C ASN A 88 -2.52 -23.01 7.02
N GLY A 89 -2.31 -22.41 8.20
CA GLY A 89 -2.84 -22.91 9.46
C GLY A 89 -2.22 -24.23 9.92
N ASN A 90 -0.98 -24.52 9.47
CA ASN A 90 -0.24 -25.72 9.88
C ASN A 90 0.37 -25.58 11.28
N ILE A 91 0.54 -24.35 11.76
CA ILE A 91 1.10 -24.02 13.07
C ILE A 91 0.15 -23.11 13.86
N GLY A 92 0.27 -23.22 15.17
CA GLY A 92 -0.58 -22.54 16.13
C GLY A 92 -1.50 -23.52 16.85
N SER A 93 -1.94 -23.13 18.05
CA SER A 93 -2.90 -23.86 18.85
C SER A 93 -4.21 -23.10 18.89
N VAL A 94 -5.32 -23.82 18.77
CA VAL A 94 -6.66 -23.24 18.91
C VAL A 94 -6.94 -23.04 20.39
N VAL A 95 -7.12 -21.79 20.81
CA VAL A 95 -7.52 -21.40 22.16
C VAL A 95 -8.84 -20.65 22.05
N GLY A 96 -9.95 -21.36 22.29
CA GLY A 96 -11.30 -20.83 22.03
C GLY A 96 -11.55 -20.66 20.53
N ASP A 97 -11.94 -19.45 20.13
CA ASP A 97 -12.18 -19.07 18.72
C ASP A 97 -10.95 -18.43 18.05
N GLU A 98 -9.82 -18.37 18.76
CA GLU A 98 -8.60 -17.70 18.29
C GLU A 98 -7.47 -18.70 18.02
N LEU A 99 -6.66 -18.40 17.00
CA LEU A 99 -5.45 -19.14 16.68
C LEU A 99 -4.27 -18.44 17.36
N GLU A 100 -3.66 -19.10 18.33
CA GLU A 100 -2.44 -18.62 18.97
C GLU A 100 -1.21 -19.14 18.21
N VAL A 101 -0.42 -18.23 17.65
CA VAL A 101 0.81 -18.57 16.91
C VAL A 101 2.00 -17.98 17.67
N LYS A 102 2.96 -18.84 18.01
CA LYS A 102 4.21 -18.39 18.62
C LYS A 102 5.12 -17.74 17.58
N ILE A 103 5.50 -16.49 17.83
CA ILE A 103 6.50 -15.77 17.03
C ILE A 103 7.91 -16.26 17.45
N PRO A 104 8.77 -16.66 16.49
CA PRO A 104 10.17 -17.00 16.74
C PRO A 104 10.94 -15.91 17.49
N ASN A 105 11.82 -16.30 18.42
CA ASN A 105 12.52 -15.37 19.32
C ASN A 105 13.43 -14.39 18.58
N ASP A 106 14.01 -14.82 17.46
CA ASP A 106 14.83 -14.03 16.55
C ASP A 106 14.05 -12.90 15.84
N LEU A 107 12.72 -13.00 15.80
CA LEU A 107 11.83 -11.95 15.27
C LEU A 107 11.27 -11.04 16.36
N LEU A 108 11.55 -11.33 17.64
CA LEU A 108 11.06 -10.53 18.75
C LEU A 108 12.00 -9.35 19.03
N ILE A 109 11.41 -8.20 19.30
CA ILE A 109 12.12 -7.07 19.90
C ILE A 109 12.18 -7.36 21.40
N THR A 110 13.31 -7.88 21.87
CA THR A 110 13.50 -8.30 23.27
C THR A 110 13.89 -7.12 24.15
N THR A 111 12.93 -6.28 24.53
CA THR A 111 13.18 -5.13 25.43
C THR A 111 12.11 -5.02 26.51
N THR A 112 12.54 -4.80 27.76
CA THR A 112 11.66 -4.81 28.95
C THR A 112 11.12 -3.43 29.35
N ASP A 113 11.70 -2.35 28.83
CA ASP A 113 11.49 -1.02 29.41
C ASP A 113 10.45 -0.19 28.62
N ASP A 114 10.65 0.00 27.31
CA ASP A 114 9.70 0.70 26.42
C ASP A 114 9.62 0.02 25.03
N PRO A 115 8.70 -0.93 24.83
CA PRO A 115 8.58 -1.67 23.57
C PRO A 115 8.22 -0.79 22.36
N LEU A 116 7.46 0.29 22.56
CA LEU A 116 7.02 1.14 21.45
C LEU A 116 8.17 2.01 20.95
N SER A 117 8.96 2.59 21.86
CA SER A 117 10.14 3.37 21.47
C SER A 117 11.16 2.51 20.70
N HIS A 118 11.41 1.28 21.16
CA HIS A 118 12.30 0.36 20.45
C HIS A 118 11.74 -0.09 19.11
N LEU A 119 10.42 -0.29 19.01
CA LEU A 119 9.78 -0.57 17.71
C LEU A 119 9.94 0.62 16.76
N VAL A 120 9.77 1.85 17.25
CA VAL A 120 9.93 3.07 16.46
C VAL A 120 11.38 3.22 16.02
N ASP A 121 12.37 3.01 16.89
CA ASP A 121 13.79 3.10 16.54
C ASP A 121 14.23 1.97 15.59
N PHE A 122 13.75 0.75 15.82
CA PHE A 122 13.96 -0.37 14.89
C PHE A 122 13.36 -0.06 13.51
N ALA A 123 12.15 0.51 13.46
CA ALA A 123 11.46 0.84 12.23
C ALA A 123 12.01 2.09 11.52
N TYR A 124 12.46 3.06 12.29
CA TYR A 124 12.94 4.37 11.85
C TYR A 124 14.12 4.81 12.74
N PRO A 125 15.34 4.30 12.45
CA PRO A 125 16.51 4.59 13.26
C PRO A 125 16.77 6.09 13.36
N ASN A 126 17.09 6.56 14.57
CA ASN A 126 17.38 7.97 14.84
C ASN A 126 16.22 8.94 14.56
N LEU A 127 14.97 8.47 14.44
CA LEU A 127 13.83 9.37 14.18
C LEU A 127 13.71 10.48 15.23
N LEU A 128 13.85 10.14 16.51
CA LEU A 128 13.80 11.11 17.60
C LEU A 128 14.98 12.09 17.53
N GLN A 129 16.20 11.59 17.29
CA GLN A 129 17.38 12.43 17.13
C GLN A 129 17.21 13.40 15.95
N ASN A 130 16.69 12.93 14.82
CA ASN A 130 16.43 13.78 13.66
C ASN A 130 15.41 14.88 14.00
N ILE A 131 14.32 14.55 14.68
CA ILE A 131 13.32 15.53 15.12
C ILE A 131 13.95 16.56 16.08
N LEU A 132 14.80 16.10 17.01
CA LEU A 132 15.47 16.95 17.99
C LEU A 132 16.55 17.83 17.37
N ASP A 133 17.37 17.32 16.46
CA ASP A 133 18.40 18.07 15.72
C ASP A 133 17.77 19.22 14.91
N TYR A 134 16.54 19.03 14.41
CA TYR A 134 15.76 20.09 13.77
C TYR A 134 15.14 21.07 14.76
N ARG A 135 14.80 20.64 15.99
CA ARG A 135 14.28 21.54 17.04
C ARG A 135 15.38 22.36 17.72
N ASP A 136 16.59 21.83 17.86
CA ASP A 136 17.68 22.42 18.66
C ASP A 136 18.72 23.19 17.82
N GLY A 137 18.55 23.25 16.49
CA GLY A 137 19.20 24.27 15.66
C GLY A 137 20.66 24.01 15.30
N LYS A 138 20.89 23.12 14.32
CA LYS A 138 22.10 23.18 13.46
C LYS A 138 21.86 23.44 11.98
N ARG A 139 20.61 23.70 11.56
CA ARG A 139 20.31 24.46 10.33
C ARG A 139 19.08 25.32 10.59
N VAL A 140 19.31 26.61 10.83
CA VAL A 140 18.27 27.62 10.69
C VAL A 140 17.97 27.71 9.19
N PHE A 141 16.99 26.94 8.74
CA PHE A 141 16.08 27.47 7.74
C PHE A 141 14.91 28.03 8.53
N GLU A 142 14.48 29.24 8.20
CA GLU A 142 13.32 29.87 8.83
C GLU A 142 12.14 28.87 8.89
N PRO A 143 11.24 28.97 9.89
CA PRO A 143 10.18 27.98 10.14
C PRO A 143 9.16 27.78 9.01
N ASP A 144 9.36 28.42 7.85
CA ASP A 144 8.38 28.58 6.78
C ASP A 144 8.60 27.69 5.56
N THR A 145 9.57 26.76 5.55
CA THR A 145 9.64 25.74 4.47
C THR A 145 8.60 24.63 4.69
N THR A 146 7.36 25.02 4.94
CA THR A 146 6.21 24.17 4.71
C THR A 146 5.98 24.18 3.21
N CYS A 147 6.11 23.05 2.52
CA CYS A 147 5.56 22.93 1.17
C CYS A 147 4.03 23.04 1.29
N GLN A 148 3.50 24.25 1.25
CA GLN A 148 2.08 24.43 1.01
C GLN A 148 1.79 23.94 -0.42
N ALA A 149 0.77 23.11 -0.57
CA ALA A 149 0.11 22.97 -1.87
C ALA A 149 -0.49 24.34 -2.21
N ASP A 150 -0.18 24.82 -3.41
CA ASP A 150 -0.31 26.21 -3.87
C ASP A 150 -1.51 26.99 -3.32
N GLU A 151 -1.24 28.12 -2.66
CA GLU A 151 -2.03 29.34 -2.82
C GLU A 151 -1.39 30.11 -3.98
N ASN A 152 -1.72 29.74 -5.23
CA ASN A 152 -1.37 30.55 -6.39
C ASN A 152 -2.64 30.91 -7.17
N GLU A 153 -2.96 32.21 -7.11
CA GLU A 153 -3.94 32.94 -7.88
C GLU A 153 -3.56 32.89 -9.38
N ASP A 154 -4.05 31.89 -10.12
CA ASP A 154 -4.37 32.01 -11.58
C ASP A 154 -4.92 30.71 -12.22
N VAL A 155 -5.44 29.78 -11.42
CA VAL A 155 -6.25 28.68 -11.96
C VAL A 155 -7.72 29.08 -11.81
N LYS A 156 -8.44 29.25 -12.92
CA LYS A 156 -9.88 29.58 -12.94
C LYS A 156 -10.62 28.70 -11.92
N GLN A 157 -10.99 29.30 -10.78
CA GLN A 157 -11.55 28.65 -9.60
C GLN A 157 -12.93 28.01 -9.83
N GLU A 158 -13.52 28.19 -11.02
CA GLU A 158 -14.87 27.69 -11.36
C GLU A 158 -14.94 26.17 -11.58
N TRP A 159 -13.82 25.45 -11.70
CA TRP A 159 -13.82 23.99 -11.94
C TRP A 159 -13.48 23.14 -10.72
N PHE A 160 -13.06 23.73 -9.60
CA PHE A 160 -12.69 23.01 -8.39
C PHE A 160 -13.56 23.47 -7.23
N THR A 161 -14.86 23.18 -7.29
CA THR A 161 -15.72 23.40 -6.14
C THR A 161 -15.31 22.42 -5.02
N PRO A 162 -15.46 22.81 -3.74
CA PRO A 162 -15.25 21.87 -2.63
C PRO A 162 -16.15 20.64 -2.76
N GLU A 163 -17.30 20.76 -3.41
CA GLU A 163 -18.18 19.64 -3.77
C GLU A 163 -17.51 18.69 -4.79
N PHE A 164 -16.86 19.21 -5.84
CA PHE A 164 -16.12 18.40 -6.83
C PHE A 164 -14.89 17.71 -6.20
N LEU A 165 -14.14 18.41 -5.36
CA LEU A 165 -13.00 17.83 -4.62
C LEU A 165 -13.45 16.77 -3.60
N ASN A 166 -14.63 16.93 -3.01
CA ASN A 166 -15.25 15.93 -2.13
C ASN A 166 -15.84 14.73 -2.89
N ASP A 167 -16.20 14.91 -4.17
CA ASP A 167 -16.65 13.84 -5.08
C ASP A 167 -15.50 13.03 -5.68
N ILE A 168 -14.27 13.56 -5.69
CA ILE A 168 -13.05 12.77 -5.95
C ILE A 168 -12.74 11.93 -4.70
N LYS A 169 -13.63 11.00 -4.36
CA LYS A 169 -13.33 9.90 -3.45
C LYS A 169 -12.49 8.86 -4.19
N CYS A 170 -11.22 9.16 -4.40
CA CYS A 170 -10.24 8.09 -4.54
C CYS A 170 -10.15 7.41 -3.17
N SER A 171 -10.93 6.34 -2.97
CA SER A 171 -10.78 5.45 -1.82
C SER A 171 -9.32 5.01 -1.72
N GLY A 172 -8.55 5.59 -0.79
CA GLY A 172 -7.13 5.30 -0.60
C GLY A 172 -6.15 6.49 -0.71
N LEU A 173 -6.60 7.73 -0.99
CA LEU A 173 -5.76 8.93 -0.89
C LEU A 173 -6.17 9.78 0.32
N LEU A 174 -5.21 10.09 1.19
CA LEU A 174 -5.40 11.00 2.33
C LEU A 174 -5.46 12.46 1.87
N ASN A 175 -6.21 13.26 2.64
CA ASN A 175 -6.49 14.70 2.57
C ASN A 175 -5.73 15.54 1.51
N HIS A 176 -6.49 16.44 0.86
CA HIS A 176 -6.09 17.44 -0.15
C HIS A 176 -4.96 18.42 0.23
N LYS A 177 -4.31 18.24 1.39
CA LYS A 177 -3.17 19.04 1.87
C LYS A 177 -2.23 18.17 2.70
N LEU A 178 -1.03 17.90 2.16
CA LEU A 178 0.04 17.21 2.88
C LEU A 178 1.03 18.25 3.42
N THR A 179 1.16 18.33 4.74
CA THR A 179 2.10 19.24 5.42
C THR A 179 3.31 18.42 5.87
N LEU A 180 4.49 18.73 5.34
CA LEU A 180 5.74 18.05 5.68
C LEU A 180 6.72 18.99 6.37
N LYS A 181 7.66 18.41 7.11
CA LYS A 181 8.80 19.11 7.69
C LYS A 181 10.07 18.28 7.50
N PRO A 182 11.26 18.90 7.41
CA PRO A 182 12.50 18.16 7.51
C PRO A 182 12.56 17.32 8.81
N GLY A 183 13.17 16.15 8.74
CA GLY A 183 13.30 15.18 9.83
C GLY A 183 12.13 14.20 9.97
N VAL A 184 10.99 14.44 9.31
CA VAL A 184 9.84 13.54 9.43
C VAL A 184 10.00 12.27 8.59
N ALA A 185 9.52 11.15 9.14
CA ALA A 185 9.41 9.91 8.40
C ALA A 185 8.18 9.93 7.48
N VAL A 186 8.36 9.54 6.23
CA VAL A 186 7.30 9.39 5.23
C VAL A 186 7.42 8.03 4.54
N MET A 187 6.32 7.55 3.95
CA MET A 187 6.29 6.30 3.20
C MET A 187 5.71 6.57 1.81
N LEU A 188 6.32 5.99 0.78
CA LEU A 188 5.76 6.05 -0.56
C LEU A 188 4.50 5.18 -0.63
N LEU A 189 3.42 5.76 -1.16
CA LEU A 189 2.15 5.05 -1.40
C LEU A 189 2.03 4.54 -2.85
N ARG A 190 3.03 4.81 -3.70
CA ARG A 190 3.04 4.41 -5.11
C ARG A 190 4.44 4.10 -5.59
N ASN A 191 4.51 3.32 -6.67
CA ASN A 191 5.76 3.10 -7.38
C ASN A 191 6.13 4.36 -8.16
N ILE A 192 7.36 4.83 -7.96
CA ILE A 192 7.96 5.96 -8.68
C ILE A 192 9.04 5.41 -9.61
N ASP A 193 10.00 4.70 -9.04
CA ASP A 193 11.10 4.07 -9.77
C ASP A 193 11.48 2.77 -9.06
N GLN A 194 11.00 1.66 -9.61
CA GLN A 194 11.28 0.33 -9.04
C GLN A 194 12.76 -0.06 -9.20
N THR A 195 13.44 0.45 -10.24
CA THR A 195 14.85 0.13 -10.48
C THR A 195 15.75 0.76 -9.43
N SER A 196 15.41 1.96 -8.97
CA SER A 196 16.07 2.66 -7.88
C SER A 196 15.50 2.32 -6.49
N GLY A 197 14.56 1.37 -6.38
CA GLY A 197 13.97 0.94 -5.11
C GLY A 197 12.95 1.92 -4.49
N LEU A 198 12.45 2.88 -5.27
CA LEU A 198 11.38 3.81 -4.90
C LEU A 198 10.02 3.23 -5.26
N CYS A 199 9.61 2.22 -4.49
CA CYS A 199 8.34 1.52 -4.66
C CYS A 199 7.37 1.83 -3.52
N ASN A 200 6.12 1.38 -3.67
CA ASN A 200 5.14 1.45 -2.60
C ASN A 200 5.67 0.74 -1.34
N GLY A 201 5.59 1.40 -0.19
CA GLY A 201 6.12 0.93 1.08
C GLY A 201 7.56 1.37 1.39
N THR A 202 8.30 1.97 0.45
CA THR A 202 9.63 2.51 0.74
C THR A 202 9.52 3.64 1.76
N ARG A 203 10.18 3.46 2.91
CA ARG A 203 10.24 4.42 4.01
C ARG A 203 11.41 5.38 3.82
N LEU A 204 11.15 6.66 4.05
CA LEU A 204 12.08 7.76 3.83
C LEU A 204 12.10 8.70 5.03
N ILE A 205 13.23 9.34 5.29
CA ILE A 205 13.32 10.50 6.20
C ILE A 205 13.54 11.74 5.34
N VAL A 206 12.67 12.74 5.50
CA VAL A 206 12.77 14.01 4.77
C VAL A 206 14.00 14.76 5.25
N ASN A 207 14.88 15.13 4.32
CA ASN A 207 16.07 15.91 4.61
C ASN A 207 15.88 17.38 4.23
N ILE A 208 15.31 17.63 3.06
CA ILE A 208 15.17 18.97 2.48
C ILE A 208 13.80 19.05 1.80
N LEU A 209 13.12 20.18 1.99
CA LEU A 209 11.92 20.55 1.27
C LEU A 209 12.24 21.75 0.39
N ASP A 210 12.05 21.60 -0.90
CA ASP A 210 12.20 22.66 -1.90
C ASP A 210 10.84 22.86 -2.61
N SER A 211 10.69 23.93 -3.41
CA SER A 211 9.38 24.36 -3.95
C SER A 211 8.61 23.25 -4.68
N ASN A 212 9.31 22.34 -5.38
CA ASN A 212 8.69 21.24 -6.13
C ASN A 212 9.38 19.88 -5.96
N VAL A 213 10.29 19.76 -4.99
CA VAL A 213 11.09 18.55 -4.78
C VAL A 213 11.22 18.26 -3.29
N ILE A 214 10.98 17.00 -2.93
CA ILE A 214 11.28 16.47 -1.60
C ILE A 214 12.60 15.72 -1.68
N GLY A 215 13.63 16.23 -1.03
CA GLY A 215 14.89 15.51 -0.81
C GLY A 215 14.78 14.65 0.45
N ALA A 216 14.98 13.34 0.31
CA ALA A 216 14.85 12.39 1.43
C ALA A 216 15.96 11.33 1.40
N ALA A 217 16.17 10.65 2.52
CA ALA A 217 17.05 9.48 2.61
C ALA A 217 16.22 8.20 2.78
N VAL A 218 16.62 7.13 2.09
CA VAL A 218 15.97 5.82 2.21
C VAL A 218 16.31 5.16 3.54
N VAL A 219 15.29 4.67 4.24
CA VAL A 219 15.41 4.04 5.57
C VAL A 219 15.21 2.52 5.51
N THR A 220 14.77 1.99 4.38
CA THR A 220 14.49 0.56 4.22
C THR A 220 15.01 -0.06 2.94
N GLY A 221 15.38 -1.34 3.05
CA GLY A 221 15.73 -2.18 1.90
C GLY A 221 17.20 -2.07 1.52
N ARG A 222 17.54 -2.50 0.30
CA ARG A 222 18.94 -2.57 -0.18
C ARG A 222 19.59 -1.20 -0.39
N ASN A 223 18.80 -0.14 -0.42
CA ASN A 223 19.24 1.22 -0.76
C ASN A 223 19.26 2.15 0.46
N ILE A 224 19.31 1.60 1.68
CA ILE A 224 19.37 2.40 2.92
C ILE A 224 20.49 3.43 2.86
N GLY A 225 20.20 4.66 3.28
CA GLY A 225 21.13 5.79 3.26
C GLY A 225 21.19 6.54 1.93
N ASN A 226 20.67 5.98 0.84
CA ASN A 226 20.67 6.67 -0.45
C ASN A 226 19.80 7.92 -0.38
N LYS A 227 20.33 9.02 -0.91
CA LYS A 227 19.58 10.27 -1.09
C LYS A 227 18.74 10.19 -2.35
N VAL A 228 17.48 10.55 -2.22
CA VAL A 228 16.49 10.50 -3.29
C VAL A 228 15.75 11.82 -3.37
N TYR A 229 15.39 12.22 -4.59
CA TYR A 229 14.69 13.47 -4.87
C TYR A 229 13.38 13.12 -5.54
N ILE A 230 12.28 13.46 -4.88
CA ILE A 230 10.93 13.15 -5.34
C ILE A 230 10.32 14.44 -5.87
N PRO A 231 10.18 14.59 -7.21
CA PRO A 231 9.48 15.74 -7.76
C PRO A 231 7.98 15.62 -7.50
N ARG A 232 7.28 16.76 -7.49
CA ARG A 232 5.82 16.78 -7.56
C ARG A 232 5.34 15.99 -8.79
N MET A 233 4.42 15.05 -8.56
CA MET A 233 3.79 14.27 -9.62
C MET A 233 2.35 14.73 -9.77
N ASN A 234 2.00 15.21 -10.95
CA ASN A 234 0.61 15.51 -11.30
C ASN A 234 -0.15 14.21 -11.52
N LEU A 235 -1.30 14.07 -10.86
CA LEU A 235 -2.24 12.99 -11.14
C LEU A 235 -3.08 13.39 -12.34
N ILE A 236 -2.84 12.78 -13.50
CA ILE A 236 -3.75 12.88 -14.64
C ILE A 236 -4.75 11.74 -14.50
N LEU A 237 -5.98 12.06 -14.11
CA LEU A 237 -7.09 11.12 -14.17
C LEU A 237 -7.44 10.89 -15.65
N GLN A 238 -7.11 9.70 -16.17
CA GLN A 238 -7.71 9.25 -17.42
C GLN A 238 -9.12 8.76 -17.11
N ILE A 239 -10.11 9.63 -17.26
CA ILE A 239 -11.51 9.22 -17.29
C ILE A 239 -11.71 8.47 -18.61
N GLN A 240 -11.67 7.14 -18.56
CA GLN A 240 -12.25 6.33 -19.62
C GLN A 240 -13.75 6.25 -19.38
N ASP A 241 -14.51 6.91 -20.26
CA ASP A 241 -15.96 6.87 -20.47
C ASP A 241 -16.75 5.93 -19.56
N CYS A 242 -17.07 6.41 -18.36
CA CYS A 242 -18.22 5.90 -17.61
C CYS A 242 -19.47 6.38 -18.34
N HIS A 243 -20.01 5.54 -19.24
CA HIS A 243 -21.36 5.71 -19.77
C HIS A 243 -22.36 5.68 -18.62
N LEU A 244 -22.74 6.86 -18.12
CA LEU A 244 -23.90 7.05 -17.26
C LEU A 244 -25.14 6.83 -18.12
N SER A 245 -25.74 5.64 -18.04
CA SER A 245 -27.13 5.46 -18.45
C SER A 245 -28.02 6.10 -17.39
N SER A 246 -28.53 7.29 -17.67
CA SER A 246 -29.62 7.89 -16.91
C SER A 246 -30.89 7.06 -17.15
N ASN A 247 -31.24 6.17 -16.23
CA ASN A 247 -32.61 5.68 -16.14
C ASN A 247 -33.44 6.79 -15.49
N GLY A 248 -34.28 7.42 -16.31
CA GLY A 248 -35.34 8.29 -15.83
C GLY A 248 -36.47 7.43 -15.28
N ASP A 249 -36.61 7.40 -13.96
CA ASP A 249 -37.82 6.94 -13.30
C ASP A 249 -38.81 8.12 -13.25
N ASN A 250 -39.76 8.10 -14.18
CA ASN A 250 -40.94 8.96 -14.14
C ASN A 250 -41.88 8.44 -13.04
N PHE A 251 -42.10 9.26 -12.01
CA PHE A 251 -43.27 9.14 -11.15
C PHE A 251 -44.49 9.75 -11.87
N HIS A 252 -45.44 8.89 -12.24
CA HIS A 252 -46.88 9.11 -12.07
C HIS A 252 -47.64 7.79 -12.17
#